data_AF-A0A9R1C196-F1
#
_entry.id   AF-A0A9R1C196-F1
#
_cell.length_a   1.000
_cell.length_b   1.000
_cell.length_c   1.000
_cell.angle_alpha   90.00
_cell.angle_beta   90.00
_cell.angle_gamma   90.00
#
_symmetry.space_group_name_H-M   'P 1'
#
loop_
_entity.id
_entity.type
_entity.pdbx_description
1 polymer ?
#
loop_
_entity_poly.entity_id
_entity_poly.type
_entity_poly.pdbx_seq_one_letter_code
_entity_poly.pdbx_strand_id
1 'polypeptide(L)'
;MQGGTTEKATLQYYQKHYDLAFFSVRMDRPVHILSFNDGVMRSDHVFELGRDESSFLRISHGVVKFLNPNLLERYHYMHVHSADPRIPRPQLGMKFWSIKFVDIALAENILCKCNIDDGLIVKRVSYGSPAEKLGILVGDVISCFNGEHISTTVELENMMLSKCEDENNSLNSELNVKFDVFHIRKSRWSDRTLTVKVSDDSEVVATGVSYPFGDGTRTP
;
A
#
# COMPACT_ATOMS: atom_id res chain seq x y z
N MET A 1 15.98 28.46 28.92
CA MET A 1 15.90 29.00 27.55
C MET A 1 17.27 28.88 26.91
N GLN A 2 17.46 27.96 25.95
CA GLN A 2 18.67 27.93 25.14
C GLN A 2 18.41 27.10 23.87
N GLY A 3 18.75 27.66 22.70
CA GLY A 3 19.06 26.87 21.51
C GLY A 3 17.96 26.68 20.46
N GLY A 4 17.12 27.68 20.19
CA GLY A 4 16.35 27.68 18.95
C GLY A 4 17.23 28.11 17.78
N THR A 5 17.99 27.20 17.17
CA THR A 5 18.62 27.49 15.86
C THR A 5 17.63 27.17 14.76
N THR A 6 17.31 28.17 13.94
CA THR A 6 16.46 28.01 12.76
C THR A 6 17.35 28.01 11.54
N GLU A 7 17.40 26.88 10.85
CA GLU A 7 18.12 26.75 9.58
C GLU A 7 17.13 26.57 8.44
N LYS A 8 17.47 27.10 7.26
CA LYS A 8 16.68 26.86 6.06
C LYS A 8 16.92 25.44 5.58
N ALA A 9 15.84 24.67 5.50
CA ALA A 9 15.83 23.36 4.89
C ALA A 9 15.48 23.45 3.41
N THR A 10 16.12 22.63 2.58
CA THR A 10 15.77 22.44 1.18
C THR A 10 15.09 21.09 1.03
N LEU A 11 13.85 21.07 0.53
CA LEU A 11 13.16 19.83 0.17
C LEU A 11 13.96 19.10 -0.92
N GLN A 12 14.38 17.88 -0.64
CA GLN A 12 15.10 17.02 -1.60
C GLN A 12 14.13 16.11 -2.35
N TYR A 13 13.16 15.54 -1.64
CA TYR A 13 12.23 14.57 -2.22
C TYR A 13 10.95 14.49 -1.39
N TYR A 14 9.82 14.28 -2.06
CA TYR A 14 8.53 14.02 -1.41
C TYR A 14 7.83 12.87 -2.13
N GLN A 15 7.68 11.74 -1.43
CA GLN A 15 6.97 10.57 -1.90
C GLN A 15 5.54 10.57 -1.37
N LYS A 16 4.61 11.02 -2.22
CA LYS A 16 3.19 11.13 -1.89
C LYS A 16 2.56 9.80 -1.49
N HIS A 17 3.01 8.69 -2.07
CA HIS A 17 2.43 7.38 -1.78
C HIS A 17 2.66 6.94 -0.33
N TYR A 18 3.81 7.27 0.25
CA TYR A 18 4.15 6.96 1.64
C TYR A 18 4.00 8.15 2.59
N ASP A 19 3.55 9.30 2.08
CA ASP A 19 3.50 10.58 2.81
C ASP A 19 4.84 10.91 3.51
N LEU A 20 5.95 10.72 2.79
CA LEU A 20 7.30 10.86 3.32
C LEU A 20 8.08 11.92 2.55
N ALA A 21 8.74 12.83 3.27
CA ALA A 21 9.58 13.86 2.69
C ALA A 21 11.00 13.85 3.27
N PHE A 22 11.99 14.06 2.41
CA PHE A 22 13.40 14.23 2.78
C PHE A 22 13.81 15.68 2.59
N PHE A 23 14.49 16.22 3.59
CA PHE A 23 15.02 17.59 3.58
C PHE A 23 16.54 17.56 3.78
N SER A 24 17.24 18.43 3.06
CA SER A 24 18.65 18.72 3.30
C SER A 24 18.77 19.99 4.12
N VAL A 25 19.55 19.92 5.19
CA VAL A 25 19.85 21.05 6.07
C VAL A 25 21.35 21.11 6.25
N ARG A 26 21.93 22.28 6.00
CA ARG A 26 23.36 22.51 6.25
C ARG A 26 23.55 22.73 7.75
N MET A 27 24.46 21.96 8.34
CA MET A 27 24.79 22.06 9.76
C MET A 27 26.25 22.44 9.93
N ASP A 28 26.55 23.34 10.86
CA ASP A 28 27.93 23.74 11.18
C ASP A 28 28.66 22.69 12.03
N ARG A 29 27.91 21.76 12.64
CA ARG A 29 28.43 20.65 13.45
C ARG A 29 27.76 19.34 13.06
N PRO A 30 28.45 18.20 13.19
CA PRO A 30 27.84 16.89 13.00
C PRO A 30 26.69 16.70 14.01
N VAL A 31 25.56 16.21 13.51
CA VAL A 31 24.39 15.87 14.34
C VAL A 31 24.34 14.35 14.49
N HIS A 32 23.94 13.88 15.66
CA HIS A 32 23.70 12.46 15.88
C HIS A 32 22.42 12.04 15.15
N ILE A 33 22.54 11.12 14.20
CA ILE A 33 21.40 10.54 13.49
C ILE A 33 20.91 9.34 14.30
N LEU A 34 19.62 9.31 14.59
CA LEU A 34 18.99 8.17 15.27
C LEU A 34 19.04 6.93 14.37
N SER A 35 19.32 5.78 14.96
CA SER A 35 19.24 4.49 14.28
C SER A 35 17.80 3.99 14.22
N PHE A 36 17.43 3.38 13.09
CA PHE A 36 16.18 2.63 12.99
C PHE A 36 16.29 1.28 13.71
N ASN A 37 15.20 0.82 14.30
CA ASN A 37 15.05 -0.50 14.92
C ASN A 37 13.78 -1.17 14.40
N ASP A 38 13.86 -2.45 14.07
CA ASP A 38 12.77 -3.30 13.58
C ASP A 38 12.16 -4.19 14.68
N GLY A 39 12.78 -4.27 15.85
CA GLY A 39 12.39 -5.17 16.95
C GLY A 39 11.26 -4.68 17.87
N VAL A 40 10.35 -3.81 17.42
CA VAL A 40 9.26 -3.28 18.27
C VAL A 40 8.13 -4.31 18.43
N MET A 41 7.79 -4.65 19.67
CA MET A 41 6.80 -5.67 20.00
C MET A 41 5.51 -5.08 20.60
N ARG A 42 4.45 -5.88 20.58
CA ARG A 42 3.18 -5.51 21.21
C ARG A 42 3.37 -5.37 22.71
N SER A 43 2.75 -4.33 23.27
CA SER A 43 2.83 -3.92 24.67
C SER A 43 4.14 -3.25 25.06
N ASP A 44 5.06 -3.05 24.11
CA ASP A 44 6.25 -2.24 24.38
C ASP A 44 5.85 -0.81 24.72
N HIS A 45 6.57 -0.24 25.67
CA HIS A 45 6.48 1.18 25.98
C HIS A 45 7.32 1.97 24.98
N VAL A 46 6.69 2.95 24.35
CA VAL A 46 7.34 3.82 23.36
C VAL A 46 7.19 5.28 23.78
N PHE A 47 8.15 6.09 23.37
CA PHE A 47 8.07 7.54 23.47
C PHE A 47 7.95 8.12 22.07
N GLU A 48 6.92 8.92 21.85
CA GLU A 48 6.78 9.71 20.63
C GLU A 48 7.42 11.07 20.89
N LEU A 49 8.37 11.44 20.02
CA LEU A 49 9.06 12.71 20.07
C LEU A 49 8.69 13.51 18.82
N GLY A 50 8.12 14.69 19.02
CA GLY A 50 7.69 15.55 17.93
C GLY A 50 7.71 17.02 18.30
N ARG A 51 7.21 17.88 17.41
CA ARG A 51 6.93 19.29 17.71
C ARG A 51 5.44 19.56 17.54
N ASP A 52 4.90 20.46 18.35
CA ASP A 52 3.53 20.97 18.17
C ASP A 52 3.44 22.07 17.11
N GLU A 53 2.24 22.60 16.88
CA GLU A 53 1.97 23.69 15.93
C GLU A 53 2.76 24.96 16.23
N SER A 54 3.15 25.17 17.50
CA SER A 54 3.97 26.29 17.96
C SER A 54 5.47 25.97 17.92
N SER A 55 5.86 24.84 17.30
CA SER A 55 7.24 24.34 17.19
C SER A 55 7.90 23.97 18.52
N PHE A 56 7.13 23.80 19.60
CA PHE A 56 7.69 23.32 20.87
C PHE A 56 7.87 21.81 20.81
N LEU A 57 9.03 21.34 21.27
CA LEU A 57 9.30 19.91 21.40
C LEU A 57 8.33 19.28 22.41
N ARG A 58 7.68 18.19 22.01
CA ARG A 58 6.75 17.41 22.82
C ARG A 58 7.23 15.96 22.90
N ILE A 59 7.07 15.39 24.08
CA ILE A 59 7.27 13.96 24.32
C ILE A 59 5.97 13.40 24.85
N SER A 60 5.41 12.44 24.13
CA SER A 60 4.27 11.63 24.53
C SER A 60 4.75 10.23 24.90
N HIS A 61 4.07 9.60 25.86
CA HIS A 61 4.26 8.20 26.19
C HIS A 61 3.12 7.39 25.58
N GLY A 62 3.48 6.24 25.00
CA GLY A 62 2.55 5.31 24.40
C GLY A 62 2.86 3.87 24.80
N VAL A 63 1.89 3.00 24.54
CA VAL A 63 2.05 1.55 24.57
C VAL A 63 1.68 1.05 23.18
N VAL A 64 2.52 0.19 22.61
CA VAL A 64 2.26 -0.44 21.32
C VAL A 64 1.05 -1.36 21.47
N LYS A 65 -0.14 -0.88 21.13
CA LYS A 65 -1.39 -1.64 21.37
C LYS A 65 -1.58 -2.79 20.38
N PHE A 66 -1.10 -2.60 19.16
CA PHE A 66 -1.33 -3.53 18.06
C PHE A 66 -0.02 -3.77 17.33
N LEU A 67 0.40 -5.04 17.33
CA LEU A 67 1.27 -5.53 16.28
C LEU A 67 0.38 -5.46 15.04
N ASN A 68 0.61 -4.50 14.16
CA ASN A 68 -0.03 -4.54 12.86
C ASN A 68 0.25 -5.96 12.33
N PRO A 69 -0.74 -6.82 12.04
CA PRO A 69 -0.44 -8.16 11.51
C PRO A 69 0.33 -8.05 10.18
N ASN A 70 0.38 -6.85 9.60
CA ASN A 70 1.25 -6.43 8.51
C ASN A 70 2.76 -6.27 8.88
N LEU A 71 3.21 -6.64 10.09
CA LEU A 71 4.61 -6.47 10.52
C LEU A 71 5.61 -7.41 9.83
N LEU A 72 5.12 -8.47 9.17
CA LEU A 72 5.98 -9.26 8.29
C LEU A 72 6.26 -8.56 6.95
N GLU A 73 5.50 -7.52 6.59
CA GLU A 73 5.50 -7.09 5.18
C GLU A 73 5.58 -5.58 4.96
N ARG A 74 5.22 -4.70 5.91
CA ARG A 74 5.41 -3.24 5.75
C ARG A 74 6.87 -2.78 5.90
N TYR A 75 7.82 -3.65 5.61
CA TYR A 75 9.12 -3.16 5.18
C TYR A 75 8.95 -2.63 3.75
N HIS A 76 8.45 -1.41 3.62
CA HIS A 76 8.78 -0.63 2.43
C HIS A 76 10.27 -0.31 2.57
N TYR A 77 11.11 -1.24 2.14
CA TYR A 77 12.54 -0.99 2.02
C TYR A 77 12.71 0.09 0.97
N MET A 78 12.75 1.34 1.43
CA MET A 78 13.02 2.46 0.55
C MET A 78 14.53 2.50 0.31
N HIS A 79 14.98 1.78 -0.71
CA HIS A 79 16.35 1.85 -1.19
C HIS A 79 16.56 3.17 -1.94
N VAL A 80 16.79 4.26 -1.19
CA VAL A 80 17.20 5.53 -1.78
C VAL A 80 18.70 5.47 -2.08
N HIS A 81 19.08 4.71 -3.11
CA HIS A 81 20.44 4.70 -3.65
C HIS A 81 20.39 4.91 -5.17
N SER A 82 19.92 6.08 -5.60
CA SER A 82 19.99 6.45 -7.00
C SER A 82 20.11 7.96 -7.16
N ALA A 83 20.74 8.38 -8.26
CA ALA A 83 20.78 9.79 -8.68
C ALA A 83 19.38 10.35 -9.00
N ASP A 84 18.38 9.47 -9.11
CA ASP A 84 16.97 9.79 -9.30
C ASP A 84 16.14 9.20 -8.14
N PRO A 85 15.50 10.03 -7.29
CA PRO A 85 14.77 9.55 -6.12
C PRO A 85 13.38 8.97 -6.44
N ARG A 86 12.96 8.94 -7.71
CA ARG A 86 11.64 8.46 -8.13
C ARG A 86 11.53 6.93 -7.98
N ILE A 87 10.38 6.46 -7.48
CA ILE A 87 10.11 5.03 -7.24
C ILE A 87 9.06 4.57 -8.28
N PRO A 88 9.47 3.95 -9.40
CA PRO A 88 8.54 3.50 -10.43
C PRO A 88 7.58 2.44 -9.88
N ARG A 89 6.27 2.64 -10.06
CA ARG A 89 5.23 1.68 -9.64
C ARG A 89 4.18 1.45 -10.73
N PRO A 90 3.75 0.19 -10.95
CA PRO A 90 2.64 -0.12 -11.84
C PRO A 90 1.31 0.46 -11.32
N GLN A 91 0.55 1.10 -12.21
CA GLN A 91 -0.73 1.71 -11.88
C GLN A 91 -1.87 0.78 -12.30
N LEU A 92 -2.34 -0.06 -11.38
CA LEU A 92 -3.39 -1.06 -11.69
C LEU A 92 -4.75 -0.40 -11.91
N GLY A 93 -5.04 0.69 -11.20
CA GLY A 93 -6.36 1.29 -11.17
C GLY A 93 -7.35 0.44 -10.35
N MET A 94 -6.86 -0.23 -9.31
CA MET A 94 -7.68 -1.07 -8.43
C MET A 94 -7.37 -0.80 -6.97
N LYS A 95 -8.31 -1.11 -6.07
CA LYS A 95 -8.03 -1.20 -4.62
C LYS A 95 -8.47 -2.54 -4.11
N PHE A 96 -7.81 -3.00 -3.06
CA PHE A 96 -8.02 -4.34 -2.51
C PHE A 96 -8.29 -4.33 -1.01
N TRP A 97 -8.94 -5.40 -0.55
CA TRP A 97 -8.90 -5.87 0.82
C TRP A 97 -8.25 -7.24 0.84
N SER A 98 -7.37 -7.51 1.82
CA SER A 98 -6.90 -8.87 2.05
C SER A 98 -7.96 -9.65 2.81
N ILE A 99 -8.24 -10.89 2.40
CA ILE A 99 -9.18 -11.79 3.07
C ILE A 99 -8.78 -12.01 4.54
N LYS A 100 -7.48 -12.00 4.85
CA LYS A 100 -6.95 -12.13 6.21
C LYS A 100 -7.41 -11.01 7.17
N PHE A 101 -7.85 -9.87 6.63
CA PHE A 101 -8.16 -8.67 7.42
C PHE A 101 -9.60 -8.18 7.27
N VAL A 102 -10.46 -8.92 6.59
CA VAL A 102 -11.90 -8.61 6.59
C VAL A 102 -12.58 -9.19 7.84
N ASP A 103 -13.83 -8.79 8.08
CA ASP A 103 -14.60 -9.37 9.17
C ASP A 103 -14.84 -10.87 8.96
N ILE A 104 -14.99 -11.59 10.07
CA ILE A 104 -15.15 -13.06 10.07
C ILE A 104 -16.33 -13.48 9.20
N ALA A 105 -17.44 -12.74 9.23
CA ALA A 105 -18.63 -13.10 8.46
C ALA A 105 -18.38 -13.01 6.94
N LEU A 106 -17.63 -12.01 6.48
CA LEU A 106 -17.24 -11.89 5.08
C LEU A 106 -16.26 -13.01 4.68
N ALA A 107 -15.24 -13.28 5.51
CA ALA A 107 -14.28 -14.35 5.25
C ALA A 107 -14.96 -15.73 5.16
N GLU A 108 -15.84 -16.06 6.12
CA GLU A 108 -16.62 -17.31 6.12
C GLU A 108 -17.54 -17.41 4.90
N ASN A 109 -18.18 -16.31 4.49
CA ASN A 109 -19.05 -16.29 3.33
C ASN A 109 -18.29 -16.60 2.03
N ILE A 110 -17.09 -16.04 1.88
CA ILE A 110 -16.20 -16.33 0.73
C ILE A 110 -15.75 -17.79 0.78
N LEU A 111 -15.31 -18.29 1.93
CA LEU A 111 -14.91 -19.68 2.10
C LEU A 111 -16.05 -20.65 1.78
N CYS A 112 -17.22 -20.49 2.40
CA CYS A 112 -18.33 -21.41 2.20
C CYS A 112 -18.91 -21.39 0.79
N LYS A 113 -18.94 -20.24 0.11
CA LYS A 113 -19.55 -20.13 -1.23
C LYS A 113 -18.57 -20.32 -2.38
N CYS A 114 -17.32 -19.91 -2.19
CA CYS A 114 -16.33 -19.89 -3.25
C CYS A 114 -15.20 -20.90 -3.03
N ASN A 115 -15.09 -21.50 -1.84
CA ASN A 115 -13.97 -22.34 -1.42
C ASN A 115 -12.63 -21.61 -1.54
N ILE A 116 -12.61 -20.36 -1.06
CA ILE A 116 -11.44 -19.46 -1.06
C ILE A 116 -11.29 -18.90 0.36
N ASP A 117 -10.12 -19.09 0.97
CA ASP A 117 -9.77 -18.59 2.30
C ASP A 117 -8.58 -17.62 2.29
N ASP A 118 -7.91 -17.44 1.15
CA ASP A 118 -6.78 -16.52 0.99
C ASP A 118 -6.84 -15.74 -0.33
N GLY A 119 -6.19 -14.57 -0.34
CA GLY A 119 -6.13 -13.67 -1.49
C GLY A 119 -6.65 -12.26 -1.22
N LEU A 120 -6.78 -11.51 -2.31
CA LEU A 120 -7.16 -10.10 -2.34
C LEU A 120 -8.54 -9.90 -2.97
N ILE A 121 -9.49 -9.36 -2.22
CA ILE A 121 -10.80 -8.95 -2.72
C ILE A 121 -10.67 -7.61 -3.42
N VAL A 122 -11.14 -7.52 -4.66
CA VAL A 122 -11.22 -6.27 -5.42
C VAL A 122 -12.27 -5.38 -4.78
N LYS A 123 -11.82 -4.32 -4.10
CA LYS A 123 -12.67 -3.32 -3.44
C LYS A 123 -13.15 -2.25 -4.41
N ARG A 124 -12.28 -1.82 -5.33
CA ARG A 124 -12.57 -0.78 -6.33
C ARG A 124 -11.85 -1.09 -7.63
N VAL A 125 -12.46 -0.67 -8.73
CA VAL A 125 -11.89 -0.68 -10.08
C VAL A 125 -12.16 0.69 -10.71
N SER A 126 -11.12 1.32 -11.26
CA SER A 126 -11.23 2.59 -11.97
C SER A 126 -11.95 2.41 -13.31
N TYR A 127 -12.83 3.35 -13.63
CA TYR A 127 -13.47 3.40 -14.95
C TYR A 127 -12.42 3.63 -16.06
N GLY A 128 -12.55 2.91 -17.18
CA GLY A 128 -11.64 2.93 -18.32
C GLY A 128 -10.29 2.25 -18.11
N SER A 129 -10.05 1.67 -16.92
CA SER A 129 -8.79 0.99 -16.59
C SER A 129 -8.59 -0.31 -17.37
N PRO A 130 -7.34 -0.80 -17.49
CA PRO A 130 -7.08 -2.12 -18.08
C PRO A 130 -7.86 -3.24 -17.37
N ALA A 131 -8.00 -3.16 -16.05
CA ALA A 131 -8.75 -4.11 -15.25
C ALA A 131 -10.25 -4.14 -15.62
N GLU A 132 -10.88 -2.96 -15.72
CA GLU A 132 -12.31 -2.86 -16.09
C GLU A 132 -12.55 -3.40 -17.50
N LYS A 133 -11.69 -3.05 -18.46
CA LYS A 133 -11.77 -3.52 -19.86
C LYS A 133 -11.66 -5.03 -19.98
N LEU A 134 -10.94 -5.66 -19.05
CA LEU A 134 -10.80 -7.12 -18.96
C LEU A 134 -11.91 -7.78 -18.13
N GLY A 135 -12.87 -7.00 -17.65
CA GLY A 135 -14.05 -7.49 -16.93
C GLY A 135 -13.77 -7.88 -15.48
N ILE A 136 -12.71 -7.35 -14.87
CA ILE A 136 -12.48 -7.46 -13.42
C ILE A 136 -13.45 -6.49 -12.73
N LEU A 137 -14.18 -6.99 -11.74
CA LEU A 137 -15.22 -6.23 -11.04
C LEU A 137 -14.98 -6.21 -9.53
N VAL A 138 -15.65 -5.26 -8.86
CA VAL A 138 -15.72 -5.22 -7.39
C VAL A 138 -16.31 -6.54 -6.87
N GLY A 139 -15.63 -7.13 -5.89
CA GLY A 139 -15.97 -8.40 -5.26
C GLY A 139 -15.27 -9.61 -5.88
N ASP A 140 -14.61 -9.47 -7.04
CA ASP A 140 -13.74 -10.54 -7.56
C ASP A 140 -12.54 -10.74 -6.61
N VAL A 141 -11.94 -11.92 -6.63
CA VAL A 141 -10.79 -12.27 -5.77
C VAL A 141 -9.56 -12.54 -6.63
N ILE A 142 -8.42 -12.01 -6.21
CA ILE A 142 -7.11 -12.24 -6.83
C ILE A 142 -6.30 -13.15 -5.90
N SER A 143 -5.78 -14.26 -6.43
CA SER A 143 -4.92 -15.17 -5.67
C SER A 143 -3.45 -15.11 -6.07
N CYS A 144 -3.14 -14.71 -7.30
CA CYS A 144 -1.77 -14.71 -7.80
C CYS A 144 -1.46 -13.43 -8.58
N PHE A 145 -0.19 -13.04 -8.56
CA PHE A 145 0.42 -12.03 -9.43
C PHE A 145 1.66 -12.61 -10.08
N ASN A 146 1.73 -12.55 -11.41
CA ASN A 146 2.82 -13.09 -12.21
C ASN A 146 3.18 -14.56 -11.88
N GLY A 147 2.20 -15.35 -11.45
CA GLY A 147 2.38 -16.78 -11.12
C GLY A 147 2.78 -17.05 -9.66
N GLU A 148 3.00 -16.01 -8.86
CA GLU A 148 3.28 -16.11 -7.44
C GLU A 148 2.03 -15.81 -6.60
N HIS A 149 1.82 -16.56 -5.53
CA HIS A 149 0.66 -16.43 -4.65
C HIS A 149 0.72 -15.13 -3.85
N ILE A 150 -0.44 -14.47 -3.68
CA ILE A 150 -0.58 -13.29 -2.84
C ILE A 150 -1.70 -13.48 -1.84
N SER A 151 -1.42 -13.08 -0.62
CA SER A 151 -2.33 -13.02 0.50
C SER A 151 -2.64 -11.59 0.93
N THR A 152 -1.68 -10.68 0.83
CA THR A 152 -1.79 -9.32 1.37
C THR A 152 -1.52 -8.23 0.33
N THR A 153 -2.00 -7.01 0.62
CA THR A 153 -1.73 -5.87 -0.26
C THR A 153 -0.26 -5.48 -0.24
N VAL A 154 0.47 -5.85 0.81
CA VAL A 154 1.87 -5.48 0.96
C VAL A 154 2.77 -6.44 0.19
N GLU A 155 2.46 -7.74 0.18
CA GLU A 155 3.07 -8.70 -0.74
C GLU A 155 2.90 -8.23 -2.18
N LEU A 156 1.67 -7.86 -2.57
CA LEU A 156 1.39 -7.32 -3.92
C LEU A 156 2.26 -6.07 -4.23
N GLU A 157 2.35 -5.12 -3.31
CA GLU A 157 3.16 -3.91 -3.47
C GLU A 157 4.65 -4.23 -3.63
N ASN A 158 5.19 -5.15 -2.83
CA ASN A 158 6.59 -5.57 -2.92
C ASN A 158 6.89 -6.29 -4.25
N MET A 159 5.99 -7.15 -4.72
CA MET A 159 6.12 -7.84 -6.01
C MET A 159 6.02 -6.89 -7.20
N MET A 160 5.25 -5.82 -7.09
CA MET A 160 5.22 -4.77 -8.10
C MET A 160 6.54 -4.01 -8.18
N LEU A 161 7.13 -3.69 -7.03
CA LEU A 161 8.40 -2.99 -6.95
C LEU A 161 9.52 -3.84 -7.56
N SER A 162 9.63 -5.12 -7.16
CA SER A 162 10.63 -6.04 -7.71
C SER A 162 10.48 -6.20 -9.23
N LYS A 163 9.23 -6.31 -9.72
CA LYS A 163 8.97 -6.43 -11.16
C LYS A 163 9.41 -5.20 -11.96
N CYS A 164 9.28 -4.01 -11.39
CA CYS A 164 9.76 -2.79 -12.03
C CYS A 164 11.29 -2.71 -12.06
N GLU A 165 11.97 -3.19 -11.03
CA GLU A 165 13.44 -3.25 -10.94
C GLU A 165 14.01 -4.24 -11.97
N ASP A 166 13.46 -5.45 -12.04
CA ASP A 166 13.93 -6.52 -12.95
C ASP A 166 13.92 -6.11 -14.43
N GLU A 167 12.88 -5.37 -14.83
CA GLU A 167 12.70 -4.95 -16.22
C GLU A 167 13.39 -3.61 -16.56
N ASN A 168 14.13 -3.01 -15.61
CA ASN A 168 14.70 -1.66 -15.74
C ASN A 168 13.68 -0.64 -16.27
N ASN A 169 12.42 -0.78 -15.83
CA ASN A 169 11.33 -0.04 -16.43
C ASN A 169 11.42 1.44 -16.06
N SER A 170 11.54 2.27 -17.09
CA SER A 170 11.52 3.72 -16.92
C SER A 170 10.10 4.22 -16.68
N LEU A 171 9.97 5.38 -16.04
CA LEU A 171 8.67 6.02 -15.84
C LEU A 171 7.95 6.23 -17.18
N ASN A 172 6.63 6.04 -17.18
CA ASN A 172 5.76 6.07 -18.36
C ASN A 172 5.90 4.88 -19.33
N SER A 173 6.71 3.88 -19.01
CA SER A 173 6.68 2.59 -19.71
C SER A 173 5.37 1.85 -19.42
N GLU A 174 5.06 0.90 -20.30
CA GLU A 174 3.98 -0.05 -20.12
C GLU A 174 4.55 -1.38 -19.64
N LEU A 175 3.97 -1.92 -18.57
CA LEU A 175 4.34 -3.17 -17.93
C LEU A 175 3.18 -4.14 -18.04
N ASN A 176 3.47 -5.37 -18.47
CA ASN A 176 2.49 -6.45 -18.46
C ASN A 176 2.53 -7.16 -17.10
N VAL A 177 1.40 -7.15 -16.41
CA VAL A 177 1.21 -7.87 -15.15
C VAL A 177 0.09 -8.89 -15.30
N LYS A 178 0.32 -10.11 -14.80
CA LYS A 178 -0.66 -11.20 -14.87
C LYS A 178 -1.29 -11.40 -13.50
N PHE A 179 -2.60 -11.59 -13.47
CA PHE A 179 -3.36 -11.96 -12.28
C PHE A 179 -4.16 -13.23 -12.52
N ASP A 180 -4.27 -14.06 -11.48
CA ASP A 180 -5.25 -15.13 -11.42
C ASP A 180 -6.48 -14.60 -10.68
N VAL A 181 -7.60 -14.47 -11.40
CA VAL A 181 -8.81 -13.80 -10.91
C VAL A 181 -9.96 -14.79 -10.82
N PHE A 182 -10.52 -14.92 -9.63
CA PHE A 182 -11.81 -15.58 -9.41
C PHE A 182 -12.94 -14.57 -9.59
N HIS A 183 -13.75 -14.80 -10.61
CA HIS A 183 -14.92 -13.97 -10.90
C HIS A 183 -16.11 -14.42 -10.06
N ILE A 184 -16.43 -13.69 -8.98
CA ILE A 184 -17.42 -14.12 -7.99
C ILE A 184 -18.81 -14.33 -8.60
N ARG A 185 -19.20 -13.49 -9.56
CA ARG A 185 -20.50 -13.57 -10.24
C ARG A 185 -20.61 -14.73 -11.23
N LYS A 186 -19.47 -15.23 -11.71
CA LYS A 186 -19.39 -16.33 -12.69
C LYS A 186 -18.93 -17.64 -12.05
N SER A 187 -18.54 -17.61 -10.78
CA SER A 187 -17.98 -18.73 -10.03
C SER A 187 -16.88 -19.48 -10.81
N ARG A 188 -15.95 -18.74 -11.40
CA ARG A 188 -14.87 -19.32 -12.22
C ARG A 188 -13.57 -18.54 -12.11
N TRP A 189 -12.46 -19.25 -12.28
CA TRP A 189 -11.13 -18.68 -12.43
C TRP A 189 -10.85 -18.24 -13.86
N SER A 190 -10.01 -17.22 -14.01
CA SER A 190 -9.36 -16.89 -15.26
C SER A 190 -8.09 -16.09 -15.06
N ASP A 191 -7.10 -16.34 -15.90
CA ASP A 191 -5.91 -15.53 -16.04
C ASP A 191 -6.25 -14.20 -16.74
N ARG A 192 -5.71 -13.09 -16.21
CA ARG A 192 -5.84 -11.75 -16.77
C ARG A 192 -4.47 -11.08 -16.85
N THR A 193 -4.03 -10.78 -18.07
CA THR A 193 -2.82 -9.98 -18.29
C THR A 193 -3.23 -8.54 -18.56
N LEU A 194 -2.81 -7.62 -17.69
CA LEU A 194 -3.05 -6.19 -17.79
C LEU A 194 -1.78 -5.51 -18.29
N THR A 195 -1.91 -4.66 -19.28
CA THR A 195 -0.87 -3.69 -19.67
C THR A 195 -1.11 -2.41 -18.87
N VAL A 196 -0.24 -2.12 -17.92
CA VAL A 196 -0.37 -1.00 -16.97
C VAL A 196 0.76 0.00 -17.14
N LYS A 197 0.50 1.27 -16.86
CA LYS A 197 1.54 2.31 -16.90
C LYS A 197 2.36 2.31 -15.63
N VAL A 198 3.65 2.59 -15.74
CA VAL A 198 4.55 2.79 -14.61
C VAL A 198 4.63 4.28 -14.26
N SER A 199 4.38 4.65 -13.00
CA SER A 199 4.47 6.02 -12.48
C SER A 199 4.98 6.07 -11.04
N ASP A 200 5.62 7.17 -10.65
CA ASP A 200 5.99 7.49 -9.26
C ASP A 200 4.85 8.19 -8.50
N ASP A 201 3.71 8.43 -9.15
CA ASP A 201 2.54 8.99 -8.48
C ASP A 201 1.85 7.96 -7.58
N SER A 202 1.01 8.47 -6.69
CA SER A 202 0.07 7.64 -5.94
C SER A 202 -0.99 7.07 -6.89
N GLU A 203 -1.42 5.84 -6.64
CA GLU A 203 -2.44 5.21 -7.45
C GLU A 203 -3.79 5.94 -7.32
N VAL A 204 -4.23 6.53 -8.44
CA VAL A 204 -5.49 7.26 -8.54
C VAL A 204 -6.60 6.29 -8.96
N VAL A 205 -7.55 6.05 -8.05
CA VAL A 205 -8.75 5.26 -8.36
C VAL A 205 -9.96 6.17 -8.39
N ALA A 206 -10.26 6.72 -9.58
CA ALA A 206 -11.37 7.61 -9.80
C ALA A 206 -12.71 6.87 -9.67
N THR A 207 -13.63 7.39 -8.86
CA THR A 207 -14.93 6.79 -8.59
C THR A 207 -15.90 7.00 -9.75
N GLY A 208 -16.29 5.91 -10.42
CA GLY A 208 -17.59 5.77 -11.06
C GLY A 208 -18.54 5.06 -10.09
N VAL A 209 -19.42 5.82 -9.43
CA VAL A 209 -20.59 5.41 -8.63
C VAL A 209 -20.40 4.24 -7.64
N SER A 210 -20.44 4.55 -6.34
CA SER A 210 -20.54 3.56 -5.26
C SER A 210 -21.84 2.76 -5.38
N TYR A 211 -21.76 1.44 -5.49
CA TYR A 211 -22.90 0.58 -5.18
C TYR A 211 -22.87 0.28 -3.68
N PRO A 212 -23.90 0.68 -2.91
CA PRO A 212 -24.05 0.18 -1.55
C PRO A 212 -24.30 -1.32 -1.66
N PHE A 213 -23.46 -2.14 -1.02
CA PHE A 213 -23.89 -3.46 -0.59
C PHE A 213 -25.06 -3.21 0.35
N GLY A 214 -26.27 -3.55 -0.12
CA GLY A 214 -27.50 -3.26 0.60
C GLY A 214 -27.48 -3.92 1.97
N ASP A 215 -27.58 -3.10 3.02
CA ASP A 215 -28.11 -3.52 4.29
C ASP A 215 -29.57 -3.91 4.05
N GLY A 216 -29.81 -5.21 3.95
CA GLY A 216 -31.14 -5.77 3.91
C GLY A 216 -31.80 -5.71 5.28
N THR A 217 -32.12 -4.51 5.76
CA THR A 217 -33.06 -4.36 6.87
C THR A 217 -34.45 -4.73 6.35
N ARG A 218 -34.84 -5.99 6.55
CA ARG A 218 -36.24 -6.37 6.66
C ARG A 218 -36.76 -5.80 7.98
N THR A 219 -37.52 -4.72 7.91
CA THR A 219 -38.47 -4.36 8.97
C THR A 219 -39.74 -5.22 8.84
N PRO A 220 -40.41 -5.53 9.97
CA PRO A 220 -41.45 -6.56 10.09
C PRO A 220 -42.73 -6.24 9.32
#